data_AF-A0A0A2SMW3-F1
#
_entry.id   AF-A0A0A2SMW3-F1
#
_cell.length_a   1.000
_cell.length_b   1.000
_cell.length_c   1.000
_cell.angle_alpha   90.00
_cell.angle_beta   90.00
_cell.angle_gamma   90.00
#
_symmetry.space_group_name_H-M   'P 1'
#
loop_
_entity.id
_entity.type
_entity.pdbx_description
1 polymer ?
#
loop_
_entity_poly.entity_id
_entity_poly.type
_entity_poly.pdbx_seq_one_letter_code
_entity_poly.pdbx_strand_id
1 'polypeptide(L)'
;QDKQGQILDHWEAHFDLTPLKKALQHYVEEYNNNPNKSGADWEMLDKIWIEEVGRAQREVPAHIAQEYCHPERSFRDIIEDNALLDVSNPNNLKRALTFYTWGTNSSDLWFSPGSFSVDSGLGFSFAILREGWGAAAWCTGVCDEPGDDLTAISVIDEERTRDLEQSLDNLSQPLIVQSPLSPQRV
;
A
#
# COMPACT_ATOMS: atom_id res chain seq x y z
N GLN A 1 8.20 14.96 -21.31
CA GLN A 1 9.05 15.41 -22.44
C GLN A 1 10.12 16.31 -21.86
N ASP A 2 11.38 16.04 -22.14
CA ASP A 2 12.45 17.00 -21.90
C ASP A 2 12.47 18.08 -23.00
N LYS A 3 13.35 19.07 -22.85
CA LYS A 3 13.49 20.20 -23.79
C LYS A 3 13.99 19.78 -25.19
N GLN A 4 14.25 18.49 -25.41
CA GLN A 4 14.79 17.91 -26.63
C GLN A 4 13.80 17.00 -27.35
N GLY A 5 12.58 16.83 -26.82
CA GLY A 5 11.54 16.03 -27.47
C GLY A 5 11.78 14.52 -27.37
N GLN A 6 12.63 14.06 -26.45
CA GLN A 6 12.72 12.63 -26.15
C GLN A 6 11.48 12.22 -25.34
N ILE A 7 10.84 11.15 -25.80
CA ILE A 7 9.87 10.40 -25.01
C ILE A 7 10.73 9.69 -23.96
N LEU A 8 10.74 10.22 -22.74
CA LEU A 8 11.13 9.45 -21.58
C LEU A 8 10.07 8.36 -21.44
N ASP A 9 10.41 7.15 -21.88
CA ASP A 9 9.65 5.96 -21.50
C ASP A 9 9.74 5.88 -19.98
N HIS A 10 8.66 6.32 -19.34
CA HIS A 10 8.51 6.25 -17.90
C HIS A 10 8.12 4.82 -17.56
N TRP A 11 9.13 3.99 -17.37
CA TRP A 11 8.96 2.65 -16.86
C TRP A 11 8.95 2.72 -15.33
N GLU A 12 7.85 3.22 -14.77
CA GLU A 12 7.60 2.98 -13.36
C GLU A 12 7.21 1.51 -13.22
N ALA A 13 7.92 0.79 -12.36
CA ALA A 13 7.48 -0.51 -11.91
C ALA A 13 6.26 -0.29 -10.99
N HIS A 14 5.09 -0.03 -11.59
CA HIS A 14 3.83 0.26 -10.89
C HIS A 14 3.31 -0.91 -10.01
N PHE A 15 4.09 -1.99 -9.89
CA PHE A 15 3.81 -3.19 -9.12
C PHE A 15 5.01 -3.65 -8.26
N ASP A 16 6.11 -2.89 -8.20
CA ASP A 16 7.26 -3.31 -7.38
C ASP A 16 7.12 -2.80 -5.94
N LEU A 17 6.70 -3.69 -5.03
CA LEU A 17 6.63 -3.40 -3.59
C LEU A 17 7.92 -3.77 -2.86
N THR A 18 8.98 -4.16 -3.57
CA THR A 18 10.29 -4.47 -2.98
C THR A 18 10.84 -3.33 -2.11
N PRO A 19 10.77 -2.04 -2.52
CA PRO A 19 11.27 -0.95 -1.67
C PRO A 19 10.54 -0.88 -0.32
N LEU A 20 9.21 -0.98 -0.33
CA LEU A 20 8.40 -0.94 0.89
C LEU A 20 8.65 -2.16 1.78
N LYS A 21 8.66 -3.37 1.21
CA LYS A 21 8.95 -4.60 1.96
C LYS A 21 10.33 -4.56 2.62
N LYS A 22 11.35 -4.06 1.92
CA LYS A 22 12.71 -3.90 2.49
C LYS A 22 12.76 -2.89 3.63
N ALA A 23 12.09 -1.74 3.48
CA ALA A 23 12.04 -0.73 4.53
C ALA A 23 11.31 -1.25 5.78
N LEU A 24 10.17 -1.93 5.60
CA LEU A 24 9.44 -2.57 6.70
C LEU A 24 10.27 -3.68 7.37
N GLN A 25 10.95 -4.51 6.57
CA GLN A 25 11.85 -5.54 7.10
C GLN A 25 12.97 -4.93 7.94
N HIS A 26 13.64 -3.89 7.45
CA HIS A 26 14.70 -3.21 8.20
C HIS A 26 14.17 -2.64 9.52
N TYR A 27 13.01 -1.98 9.51
CA TYR A 27 12.37 -1.50 10.74
C TYR A 27 12.09 -2.63 11.74
N VAL A 28 11.50 -3.74 11.28
CA VAL A 28 11.17 -4.90 12.11
C VAL A 28 12.42 -5.56 12.69
N GLU A 29 13.49 -5.68 11.91
CA GLU A 29 14.78 -6.22 12.36
C GLU A 29 15.37 -5.35 13.48
N GLU A 30 15.46 -4.03 13.27
CA GLU A 30 15.97 -3.10 14.29
C GLU A 30 15.08 -3.06 15.54
N TYR A 31 13.75 -3.14 15.35
CA TYR A 31 12.81 -3.22 16.46
C TYR A 31 13.02 -4.48 17.31
N ASN A 32 13.26 -5.63 16.68
CA ASN A 32 13.42 -6.90 17.39
C ASN A 32 14.81 -7.09 18.01
N ASN A 33 15.84 -6.46 17.45
CA ASN A 33 17.23 -6.61 17.92
C ASN A 33 17.45 -6.06 19.34
N ASN A 34 16.65 -5.10 19.78
CA ASN A 34 16.77 -4.53 21.12
C ASN A 34 15.44 -4.57 21.89
N PRO A 35 15.22 -5.55 22.79
CA PRO A 35 14.00 -5.63 23.59
C PRO A 35 13.94 -4.58 24.71
N ASN A 36 15.09 -4.00 25.12
CA ASN A 36 15.16 -2.98 26.19
C ASN A 36 15.58 -1.63 25.60
N LYS A 37 14.72 -1.08 24.73
CA LYS A 37 14.98 0.16 23.99
C LYS A 37 15.18 1.35 24.91
N SER A 38 16.32 2.02 24.76
CA SER A 38 16.62 3.34 25.30
C SER A 38 15.96 4.44 24.47
N GLY A 39 16.02 5.69 24.94
CA GLY A 39 15.51 6.83 24.15
C GLY A 39 16.18 6.97 22.79
N ALA A 40 17.49 6.70 22.69
CA ALA A 40 18.23 6.77 21.43
C ALA A 40 17.81 5.66 20.45
N ASP A 41 17.46 4.48 20.96
CA ASP A 41 16.94 3.39 20.12
C ASP A 41 15.58 3.78 19.51
N TRP A 42 14.73 4.45 20.29
CA TRP A 42 13.45 4.95 19.79
C TRP A 42 13.61 6.08 18.76
N GLU A 43 14.53 7.02 18.98
CA GLU A 43 14.84 8.07 17.98
C GLU A 43 15.35 7.47 16.66
N MET A 44 16.16 6.41 16.72
CA MET A 44 16.61 5.68 15.53
C MET A 44 15.45 4.99 14.81
N LEU A 45 14.57 4.30 15.54
CA LEU A 45 13.42 3.62 14.97
C LEU A 45 12.43 4.60 14.33
N ASP A 46 12.14 5.72 15.00
CA ASP A 46 11.29 6.78 14.44
C ASP A 46 11.88 7.31 13.13
N LYS A 47 13.21 7.45 13.06
CA LYS A 47 13.89 7.85 11.83
C LYS A 47 13.72 6.82 10.72
N ILE A 48 13.92 5.53 10.99
CA ILE A 48 13.72 4.45 10.00
C ILE A 48 12.25 4.44 9.54
N TRP A 49 11.31 4.55 10.48
CA TRP A 49 9.88 4.55 10.18
C TRP A 49 9.52 5.71 9.24
N ILE A 50 9.93 6.93 9.56
CA ILE A 50 9.55 8.10 8.78
C ILE A 50 10.33 8.16 7.47
N GLU A 51 11.65 8.05 7.53
CA GLU A 51 12.53 8.33 6.39
C GLU A 51 12.69 7.15 5.44
N GLU A 52 12.51 5.91 5.89
CA GLU A 52 12.60 4.73 5.02
C GLU A 52 11.21 4.20 4.67
N VAL A 53 10.42 3.81 5.68
CA VAL A 53 9.08 3.25 5.45
C VAL A 53 8.16 4.30 4.86
N GLY A 54 8.06 5.48 5.46
CA GLY A 54 7.18 6.55 4.96
C GLY A 54 7.54 7.01 3.55
N ARG A 55 8.82 7.07 3.18
CA ARG A 55 9.24 7.40 1.81
C ARG A 55 8.84 6.30 0.84
N ALA A 56 9.06 5.03 1.20
CA ALA A 56 8.62 3.92 0.35
C ALA A 56 7.09 3.88 0.20
N GLN A 57 6.34 4.17 1.27
CA GLN A 57 4.88 4.30 1.24
C GLN A 57 4.43 5.42 0.29
N ARG A 58 5.10 6.58 0.29
CA ARG A 58 4.73 7.70 -0.59
C ARG A 58 4.75 7.32 -2.08
N GLU A 59 5.66 6.44 -2.47
CA GLU A 59 5.89 6.03 -3.86
C GLU A 59 5.08 4.80 -4.29
N VAL A 60 4.22 4.25 -3.41
CA VAL A 60 3.41 3.08 -3.78
C VAL A 60 2.34 3.42 -4.82
N PRO A 61 1.98 2.46 -5.69
CA PRO A 61 0.88 2.65 -6.61
C PRO A 61 -0.46 2.82 -5.87
N ALA A 62 -1.42 3.49 -6.51
CA ALA A 62 -2.69 3.86 -5.89
C ALA A 62 -3.49 2.67 -5.32
N HIS A 63 -3.36 1.47 -5.90
CA HIS A 63 -4.06 0.29 -5.39
C HIS A 63 -3.51 -0.17 -4.03
N ILE A 64 -2.22 0.03 -3.75
CA ILE A 64 -1.62 -0.27 -2.44
C ILE A 64 -1.96 0.81 -1.43
N ALA A 65 -1.93 2.08 -1.85
CA ALA A 65 -2.45 3.17 -1.01
C ALA A 65 -3.93 2.94 -0.61
N GLN A 66 -4.73 2.34 -1.50
CA GLN A 66 -6.11 1.95 -1.21
C GLN A 66 -6.23 0.81 -0.21
N GLU A 67 -5.33 -0.18 -0.23
CA GLU A 67 -5.30 -1.22 0.81
C GLU A 67 -4.96 -0.60 2.17
N TYR A 68 -3.95 0.27 2.21
CA TYR A 68 -3.66 1.08 3.38
C TYR A 68 -4.86 1.92 3.83
N CYS A 69 -5.68 2.45 2.93
CA CYS A 69 -6.83 3.29 3.27
C CYS A 69 -8.16 2.54 3.33
N HIS A 70 -8.19 1.21 3.22
CA HIS A 70 -9.43 0.44 3.09
C HIS A 70 -10.38 0.73 4.27
N PRO A 71 -11.66 1.07 4.06
CA PRO A 71 -12.50 1.59 5.15
C PRO A 71 -13.02 0.53 6.13
N GLU A 72 -13.00 -0.74 5.75
CA GLU A 72 -13.73 -1.80 6.46
C GLU A 72 -12.89 -3.00 6.89
N ARG A 73 -11.56 -2.94 6.68
CA ARG A 73 -10.64 -4.00 7.11
C ARG A 73 -9.27 -3.44 7.40
N SER A 74 -8.60 -4.04 8.37
CA SER A 74 -7.22 -3.78 8.77
C SER A 74 -6.26 -4.74 8.08
N PHE A 75 -4.95 -4.54 8.27
CA PHE A 75 -3.96 -5.52 7.84
C PHE A 75 -3.99 -6.81 8.67
N ARG A 76 -4.36 -6.72 9.95
CA ARG A 76 -4.64 -7.88 10.79
C ARG A 76 -5.70 -8.80 10.17
N ASP A 77 -6.80 -8.21 9.70
CA ASP A 77 -7.88 -8.98 9.06
C ASP A 77 -7.38 -9.68 7.79
N ILE A 78 -6.52 -9.02 6.99
CA ILE A 78 -5.91 -9.64 5.80
C ILE A 78 -5.04 -10.84 6.18
N ILE A 79 -4.22 -10.72 7.22
CA ILE A 79 -3.34 -11.81 7.68
C ILE A 79 -4.16 -13.00 8.18
N GLU A 80 -5.27 -12.74 8.87
CA GLU A 80 -6.15 -13.77 9.42
C GLU A 80 -7.03 -14.44 8.34
N ASP A 81 -7.45 -13.68 7.32
CA ASP A 81 -8.27 -14.16 6.21
C ASP A 81 -7.92 -13.48 4.86
N ASN A 82 -7.05 -14.13 4.09
CA ASN A 82 -6.69 -13.67 2.75
C ASN A 82 -7.88 -13.63 1.76
N ALA A 83 -9.02 -14.28 2.04
CA ALA A 83 -10.20 -14.20 1.18
C ALA A 83 -10.76 -12.76 1.10
N LEU A 84 -10.37 -11.89 2.02
CA LEU A 84 -10.64 -10.46 1.97
C LEU A 84 -9.92 -9.74 0.81
N LEU A 85 -8.96 -10.38 0.15
CA LEU A 85 -8.29 -9.85 -1.05
C LEU A 85 -8.93 -10.32 -2.36
N ASP A 86 -9.90 -11.24 -2.31
CA ASP A 86 -10.57 -11.78 -3.49
C ASP A 86 -11.31 -10.66 -4.26
N VAL A 87 -10.85 -10.39 -5.48
CA VAL A 87 -11.39 -9.36 -6.37
C VAL A 87 -12.75 -9.74 -6.98
N SER A 88 -13.15 -11.01 -6.88
CA SER A 88 -14.47 -11.46 -7.34
C SER A 88 -15.60 -11.02 -6.41
N ASN A 89 -15.28 -10.69 -5.15
CA ASN A 89 -16.22 -10.19 -4.17
C ASN A 89 -16.22 -8.64 -4.16
N PRO A 90 -17.31 -7.97 -4.61
CA PRO A 90 -17.35 -6.51 -4.70
C PRO A 90 -17.19 -5.80 -3.35
N ASN A 91 -17.52 -6.46 -2.24
CA ASN A 91 -17.34 -5.88 -0.90
C ASN A 91 -15.85 -5.70 -0.57
N ASN A 92 -14.97 -6.53 -1.16
CA ASN A 92 -13.53 -6.45 -0.97
C ASN A 92 -12.87 -5.32 -1.79
N LEU A 93 -13.62 -4.70 -2.71
CA LEU A 93 -13.11 -3.69 -3.65
C LEU A 93 -13.42 -2.25 -3.22
N LYS A 94 -13.75 -2.03 -1.94
CA LYS A 94 -13.99 -0.69 -1.42
C LYS A 94 -12.67 0.07 -1.43
N ARG A 95 -12.68 1.27 -2.00
CA ARG A 95 -11.50 2.11 -2.19
C ARG A 95 -11.68 3.42 -1.46
N ALA A 96 -10.67 3.79 -0.70
CA ALA A 96 -10.49 5.15 -0.21
C ALA A 96 -9.02 5.50 -0.39
N LEU A 97 -8.72 6.80 -0.34
CA LEU A 97 -7.34 7.33 -0.32
C LEU A 97 -7.17 8.31 0.84
N THR A 98 -8.10 8.26 1.79
CA THR A 98 -8.10 9.05 3.00
C THR A 98 -7.61 8.20 4.15
N PHE A 99 -6.64 8.69 4.89
CA PHE A 99 -6.20 8.12 6.15
C PHE A 99 -6.44 9.10 7.28
N TYR A 100 -6.47 8.60 8.51
CA TYR A 100 -6.67 9.42 9.70
C TYR A 100 -5.33 9.84 10.28
N THR A 101 -5.19 11.12 10.64
CA THR A 101 -3.99 11.68 11.26
C THR A 101 -4.29 11.95 12.74
N TRP A 102 -3.71 11.15 13.64
CA TRP A 102 -3.97 11.28 15.08
C TRP A 102 -3.51 12.63 15.65
N GLY A 103 -2.37 13.14 15.19
CA GLY A 103 -1.81 14.41 15.68
C GLY A 103 -2.71 15.63 15.43
N THR A 104 -3.51 15.60 14.37
CA THR A 104 -4.41 16.70 13.98
C THR A 104 -5.89 16.36 14.17
N ASN A 105 -6.20 15.11 14.55
CA ASN A 105 -7.56 14.58 14.70
C ASN A 105 -8.41 14.84 13.44
N SER A 106 -7.80 14.67 12.27
CA SER A 106 -8.39 14.95 10.95
C SER A 106 -8.04 13.87 9.94
N SER A 107 -8.79 13.78 8.85
CA SER A 107 -8.42 12.92 7.71
C SER A 107 -7.62 13.71 6.68
N ASP A 108 -6.56 13.08 6.17
CA ASP A 108 -5.73 13.59 5.07
C ASP A 108 -5.83 12.68 3.84
N LEU A 109 -5.40 13.18 2.69
CA LEU A 109 -5.33 12.44 1.43
C LEU A 109 -3.92 11.92 1.17
N TRP A 110 -3.80 10.65 0.80
CA TRP A 110 -2.53 10.01 0.41
C TRP A 110 -1.82 10.79 -0.69
N PHE A 111 -2.56 11.12 -1.76
CA PHE A 111 -2.06 11.89 -2.89
C PHE A 111 -2.63 13.32 -2.85
N SER A 112 -2.10 14.15 -1.95
CA SER A 112 -2.48 15.57 -1.90
C SER A 112 -1.75 16.36 -3.01
N PRO A 113 -2.44 17.25 -3.77
CA PRO A 113 -1.78 18.14 -4.72
C PRO A 113 -0.68 18.97 -4.04
N GLY A 114 0.55 18.87 -4.54
CA GLY A 114 1.72 19.54 -3.94
C GLY A 114 2.39 18.78 -2.82
N SER A 115 1.91 17.59 -2.42
CA SER A 115 2.58 16.74 -1.42
C SER A 115 4.01 16.42 -1.82
N PHE A 116 4.30 16.33 -3.12
CA PHE A 116 5.63 16.09 -3.70
C PHE A 116 6.57 17.30 -3.70
N SER A 117 6.08 18.50 -3.39
CA SER A 117 6.81 19.76 -3.56
C SER A 117 7.46 20.32 -2.28
N VAL A 118 7.26 19.67 -1.14
CA VAL A 118 7.76 20.11 0.18
C VAL A 118 8.23 18.93 1.02
N ASP A 119 9.28 19.14 1.82
CA ASP A 119 9.83 18.19 2.79
C ASP A 119 8.89 18.01 4.02
N SER A 120 7.61 17.74 3.78
CA SER A 120 6.58 17.60 4.82
C SER A 120 5.55 16.53 4.48
N GLY A 121 5.02 15.85 5.49
CA GLY A 121 3.97 14.84 5.33
C GLY A 121 4.50 13.40 5.23
N LEU A 122 3.81 12.54 4.48
CA LEU A 122 4.18 11.13 4.32
C LEU A 122 5.62 10.99 3.78
N GLY A 123 6.48 10.34 4.57
CA GLY A 123 7.90 10.14 4.25
C GLY A 123 8.85 11.26 4.69
N PHE A 124 8.35 12.29 5.38
CA PHE A 124 9.16 13.40 5.90
C PHE A 124 8.80 13.76 7.35
N SER A 125 7.52 13.64 7.71
CA SER A 125 7.00 13.99 9.03
C SER A 125 6.31 12.83 9.71
N PHE A 126 5.85 11.83 8.94
CA PHE A 126 5.21 10.63 9.44
C PHE A 126 5.30 9.50 8.41
N ALA A 127 5.04 8.28 8.88
CA ALA A 127 4.63 7.15 8.05
C ALA A 127 3.28 6.63 8.56
N ILE A 128 2.64 5.75 7.77
CA ILE A 128 1.31 5.24 8.07
C ILE A 128 1.44 3.82 8.60
N LEU A 129 0.82 3.55 9.74
CA LEU A 129 0.64 2.19 10.23
C LEU A 129 -0.81 1.78 9.99
N ARG A 130 -1.05 0.48 9.72
CA ARG A 130 -2.40 -0.04 9.56
C ARG A 130 -2.78 -1.06 10.64
N GLU A 131 -2.77 -0.61 11.89
CA GLU A 131 -3.33 -1.34 13.03
C GLU A 131 -4.78 -0.90 13.34
N GLY A 132 -5.72 -1.85 13.47
CA GLY A 132 -7.09 -1.60 13.92
C GLY A 132 -8.05 -0.95 12.89
N TRP A 133 -9.04 -0.19 13.37
CA TRP A 133 -10.21 0.30 12.60
C TRP A 133 -9.91 1.47 11.63
N GLY A 134 -8.67 1.68 11.19
CA GLY A 134 -8.32 2.69 10.18
C GLY A 134 -6.81 2.86 9.94
N ALA A 135 -6.42 3.44 8.80
CA ALA A 135 -5.03 3.88 8.60
C ALA A 135 -4.73 5.12 9.44
N ALA A 136 -3.60 5.08 10.13
CA ALA A 136 -3.19 6.10 11.07
C ALA A 136 -1.82 6.66 10.68
N ALA A 137 -1.74 7.97 10.39
CA ALA A 137 -0.45 8.65 10.37
C ALA A 137 0.12 8.67 11.79
N TRP A 138 1.28 8.03 11.95
CA TRP A 138 1.92 7.80 13.24
C TRP A 138 3.28 8.49 13.27
N CYS A 139 3.53 9.26 14.33
CA CYS A 139 4.76 10.04 14.48
C CYS A 139 5.70 9.49 15.55
N THR A 140 5.21 8.79 16.59
CA THR A 140 6.03 8.31 17.72
C THR A 140 5.35 7.19 18.52
N GLY A 141 6.11 6.17 18.95
CA GLY A 141 5.78 5.31 20.11
C GLY A 141 4.85 4.12 19.84
N VAL A 142 5.38 2.92 20.15
CA VAL A 142 4.75 1.58 20.23
C VAL A 142 3.86 1.19 19.04
N CYS A 143 4.44 0.45 18.09
CA CYS A 143 3.68 -0.52 17.30
C CYS A 143 3.72 -1.82 18.09
N ASP A 144 2.58 -2.33 18.53
CA ASP A 144 2.55 -3.59 19.27
C ASP A 144 2.95 -4.76 18.35
N GLU A 145 2.79 -4.65 17.02
CA GLU A 145 3.20 -5.68 16.06
C GLU A 145 3.66 -5.09 14.70
N PRO A 146 4.87 -4.50 14.59
CA PRO A 146 5.35 -3.95 13.31
C PRO A 146 5.53 -4.99 12.19
N GLY A 147 5.48 -6.28 12.55
CA GLY A 147 5.46 -7.38 11.60
C GLY A 147 4.15 -7.52 10.81
N ASP A 148 3.04 -6.97 11.30
CA ASP A 148 1.74 -7.13 10.64
C ASP A 148 1.73 -6.37 9.29
N ASP A 149 2.23 -5.13 9.24
CA ASP A 149 2.37 -4.37 8.00
C ASP A 149 3.25 -5.11 6.96
N LEU A 150 4.39 -5.66 7.39
CA LEU A 150 5.27 -6.44 6.50
C LEU A 150 4.57 -7.71 5.97
N THR A 151 3.87 -8.42 6.85
CA THR A 151 3.18 -9.67 6.50
C THR A 151 2.04 -9.39 5.54
N ALA A 152 1.19 -8.41 5.85
CA ALA A 152 0.05 -8.03 5.03
C ALA A 152 0.50 -7.51 3.66
N ILE A 153 1.50 -6.63 3.59
CA ILE A 153 2.02 -6.15 2.30
C ILE A 153 2.61 -7.30 1.47
N SER A 154 3.26 -8.28 2.09
CA SER A 154 3.76 -9.46 1.38
C SER A 154 2.62 -10.30 0.81
N VAL A 155 1.57 -10.54 1.58
CA VAL A 155 0.36 -11.26 1.11
C VAL A 155 -0.33 -10.49 -0.02
N ILE A 156 -0.50 -9.17 0.12
CA ILE A 156 -1.11 -8.32 -0.91
C ILE A 156 -0.28 -8.37 -2.20
N ASP A 157 1.04 -8.25 -2.11
CA ASP A 157 1.94 -8.31 -3.27
C ASP A 157 1.78 -9.63 -4.04
N GLU A 158 1.73 -10.75 -3.32
CA GLU A 158 1.51 -12.08 -3.90
C GLU A 158 0.15 -12.22 -4.59
N GLU A 159 -0.94 -11.81 -3.94
CA GLU A 159 -2.29 -11.91 -4.53
C GLU A 159 -2.44 -10.97 -5.73
N ARG A 160 -1.96 -9.73 -5.65
CA ARG A 160 -2.07 -8.77 -6.76
C ARG A 160 -1.20 -9.16 -7.95
N THR A 161 -0.08 -9.83 -7.71
CA THR A 161 0.71 -10.44 -8.78
C THR A 161 -0.07 -11.56 -9.48
N ARG A 162 -0.75 -12.44 -8.71
CA ARG A 162 -1.62 -13.49 -9.29
C ARG A 162 -2.78 -12.89 -10.10
N ASP A 163 -3.44 -11.86 -9.58
CA ASP A 163 -4.53 -11.17 -10.27
C ASP A 163 -4.06 -10.58 -11.61
N LEU A 164 -2.85 -10.00 -11.63
CA LEU A 164 -2.24 -9.44 -12.83
C LEU A 164 -1.92 -10.54 -13.85
N GLU A 165 -1.28 -11.62 -13.43
CA GLU A 165 -0.97 -12.77 -14.29
C GLU A 165 -2.23 -13.36 -14.93
N GLN A 166 -3.29 -13.55 -14.13
CA GLN A 166 -4.57 -14.06 -14.63
C GLN A 166 -5.24 -13.08 -15.61
N SER A 167 -5.13 -11.77 -15.35
CA SER A 167 -5.65 -10.74 -16.25
C SER A 167 -4.90 -10.73 -17.59
N LEU A 168 -3.57 -10.91 -17.56
CA LEU A 168 -2.75 -11.01 -18.76
C LEU A 168 -3.10 -12.26 -19.58
N ASP A 169 -3.31 -13.41 -18.93
CA ASP A 169 -3.76 -14.64 -19.62
C ASP A 169 -5.13 -14.41 -20.29
N ASN A 170 -6.10 -13.87 -19.55
CA ASN A 170 -7.43 -13.57 -20.09
C ASN A 170 -7.39 -12.64 -21.30
N LEU A 171 -6.52 -11.62 -21.27
CA LEU A 171 -6.35 -10.67 -22.37
C LEU A 171 -5.60 -11.25 -23.57
N SER A 172 -4.79 -12.29 -23.36
CA SER A 172 -4.08 -12.99 -24.43
C SER A 172 -4.98 -13.94 -25.24
N GLN A 173 -6.13 -14.33 -24.68
CA GLN A 173 -7.11 -15.16 -25.37
C GLN A 173 -7.94 -14.32 -26.37
N PRO A 174 -8.17 -14.80 -27.60
CA PRO A 174 -9.00 -14.09 -28.56
C PRO A 174 -10.44 -13.93 -28.03
N LEU A 175 -10.99 -12.72 -28.12
CA LEU A 175 -12.39 -12.43 -27.79
C LEU A 175 -13.30 -13.40 -28.56
N ILE A 176 -13.85 -14.40 -27.89
CA ILE A 176 -14.91 -15.22 -28.45
C ILE A 176 -16.11 -14.26 -28.60
N VAL A 177 -16.33 -13.79 -29.82
CA VAL A 177 -17.55 -13.08 -30.20
C VAL A 177 -18.70 -14.01 -29.86
N GLN A 178 -19.40 -13.72 -28.76
CA GLN A 178 -20.69 -14.34 -28.48
C GLN A 178 -21.61 -13.97 -29.64
N SER A 179 -21.78 -14.91 -30.57
CA SER A 179 -22.69 -14.74 -31.69
C SER A 179 -24.10 -14.63 -31.13
N PRO A 180 -24.90 -13.63 -31.53
CA PRO A 180 -26.27 -13.52 -31.06
C PRO A 180 -27.06 -14.74 -31.55
N LEU A 181 -27.75 -15.40 -30.62
CA LEU A 181 -28.75 -16.43 -30.94
C LEU A 181 -29.74 -15.84 -31.95
N SER A 182 -29.73 -16.38 -33.17
CA SER A 182 -30.72 -16.05 -34.20
C SER A 182 -32.13 -16.31 -33.67
N PRO A 183 -33.07 -15.36 -33.79
CA PRO A 183 -34.46 -15.62 -33.42
C PRO A 183 -35.06 -16.63 -34.40
N GLN A 184 -35.53 -17.77 -33.88
CA GLN A 184 -36.43 -18.65 -34.62
C GLN A 184 -37.72 -17.86 -34.90
N ARG A 185 -37.98 -17.57 -36.18
CA ARG A 185 -39.30 -17.09 -36.62
C ARG A 185 -40.30 -18.24 -36.53
N VAL A 186 -41.40 -17.97 -35.83
CA VAL A 186 -42.67 -18.71 -35.94
C VAL A 186 -43.42 -18.22 -37.17
#